data_AF-A0A6G3X7K6-F1
#
_entry.id   AF-A0A6G3X7K6-F1
#
_cell.length_a   1.000
_cell.length_b   1.000
_cell.length_c   1.000
_cell.angle_alpha   90.00
_cell.angle_beta   90.00
_cell.angle_gamma   90.00
#
_symmetry.space_group_name_H-M   'P 1'
#
loop_
_entity.id
_entity.type
_entity.pdbx_description
1 polymer ?
#
loop_
_entity_poly.entity_id
_entity_poly.type
_entity_poly.pdbx_seq_one_letter_code
_entity_poly.pdbx_strand_id
1 'polypeptide(L)'
;MDSDITDTVTAPRGGEGDVDAGAYEVLRRRLSAQAGELVRRAEALNARRTEEFGSTGLRLLASEQVRTERASVPRDLVAVGGQLLLGFERGPGARGETEVEDVLLVRNSAPEDDAPGTDPGQAGTLLDDDGFRREFSSLHRYFRDARLLRLRRVDGRLLAVFRTGENAEDIRVLRWALGPDGSPGAFLDAQGERDHVFPPSHDFDWTVAGRDAHVPGRHPHIAIGKGGGLFVDTLGGTLTVKVTDDTESPDGIYEEPVDEPLQSLADADVAYAEVGPLVLLRVRPYKEDAWRYLVFNSLLG
;
A
#
# COMPACT_ATOMS: atom_id res chain seq x y z
N MET A 1 -54.89 -53.29 -62.54
CA MET A 1 -54.13 -54.15 -61.62
C MET A 1 -52.92 -53.34 -61.23
N ASP A 2 -53.08 -52.49 -60.22
CA ASP A 2 -52.95 -52.86 -58.79
C ASP A 2 -51.48 -53.15 -58.48
N SER A 3 -50.79 -52.61 -57.49
CA SER A 3 -51.06 -51.64 -56.43
C SER A 3 -49.69 -51.24 -55.85
N ASP A 4 -49.68 -50.16 -55.05
CA ASP A 4 -48.60 -49.57 -54.25
C ASP A 4 -47.67 -50.52 -53.46
N ILE A 5 -46.51 -49.95 -53.06
CA ILE A 5 -45.83 -49.98 -51.72
C ILE A 5 -44.30 -49.95 -51.92
N THR A 6 -43.43 -49.10 -51.34
CA THR A 6 -43.49 -47.84 -50.57
C THR A 6 -42.06 -47.27 -50.56
N ASP A 7 -41.97 -45.94 -50.55
CA ASP A 7 -40.79 -45.13 -50.22
C ASP A 7 -39.98 -45.62 -49.01
N THR A 8 -38.66 -45.49 -49.06
CA THR A 8 -37.90 -44.81 -48.00
C THR A 8 -36.61 -44.23 -48.59
N VAL A 9 -36.67 -42.97 -49.03
CA VAL A 9 -35.49 -42.11 -49.25
C VAL A 9 -35.02 -41.63 -47.88
N THR A 10 -33.88 -42.14 -47.44
CA THR A 10 -33.11 -41.56 -46.33
C THR A 10 -32.48 -40.26 -46.83
N ALA A 11 -33.06 -39.12 -46.47
CA ALA A 11 -32.43 -37.82 -46.66
C ALA A 11 -31.18 -37.70 -45.77
N PRO A 12 -30.08 -37.09 -46.25
CA PRO A 12 -28.90 -36.86 -45.42
C PRO A 12 -29.22 -35.79 -44.38
N ARG A 13 -29.05 -36.12 -43.10
CA ARG A 13 -28.98 -35.14 -42.01
C ARG A 13 -27.64 -34.39 -42.11
N GLY A 14 -27.61 -33.30 -42.86
CA GLY A 14 -26.52 -32.33 -42.85
C GLY A 14 -27.13 -30.94 -42.86
N GLY A 15 -27.03 -30.20 -41.74
CA GLY A 15 -27.57 -28.84 -41.71
C GLY A 15 -27.40 -28.06 -40.41
N GLU A 16 -27.36 -28.70 -39.23
CA GLU A 16 -27.30 -27.93 -37.97
C GLU A 16 -25.87 -27.73 -37.42
N GLY A 17 -24.98 -28.72 -37.49
CA GLY A 17 -23.63 -28.60 -36.93
C GLY A 17 -22.65 -27.71 -37.72
N ASP A 18 -22.87 -27.55 -39.03
CA ASP A 18 -21.98 -26.79 -39.93
C ASP A 18 -22.25 -25.27 -39.87
N VAL A 19 -23.51 -24.89 -39.67
CA VAL A 19 -23.94 -23.49 -39.51
C VAL A 19 -23.48 -22.94 -38.14
N ASP A 20 -23.51 -23.77 -37.10
CA ASP A 20 -23.10 -23.40 -35.74
C ASP A 20 -21.57 -23.30 -35.61
N ALA A 21 -20.82 -24.18 -36.29
CA ALA A 21 -19.37 -24.07 -36.41
C ALA A 21 -18.94 -22.80 -37.17
N GLY A 22 -19.67 -22.43 -38.23
CA GLY A 22 -19.45 -21.19 -38.96
C GLY A 22 -19.74 -19.93 -38.13
N ALA A 23 -20.81 -19.94 -37.34
CA ALA A 23 -21.15 -18.85 -36.43
C ALA A 23 -20.10 -18.68 -35.31
N TYR A 24 -19.66 -19.79 -34.71
CA TYR A 24 -18.60 -19.81 -33.71
C TYR A 24 -17.28 -19.24 -34.26
N GLU A 25 -16.84 -19.69 -35.44
CA GLU A 25 -15.59 -19.19 -36.04
C GLU A 25 -15.66 -17.71 -36.42
N VAL A 26 -16.83 -17.22 -36.84
CA VAL A 26 -17.04 -15.78 -37.08
C VAL A 26 -16.94 -14.97 -35.78
N LEU A 27 -17.54 -15.45 -34.70
CA LEU A 27 -17.46 -14.80 -33.38
C LEU A 27 -16.03 -14.84 -32.83
N ARG A 28 -15.35 -15.99 -32.93
CA ARG A 28 -13.95 -16.16 -32.53
C ARG A 28 -13.04 -15.19 -33.28
N ARG A 29 -13.18 -15.08 -34.61
CA ARG A 29 -12.41 -14.13 -35.42
C ARG A 29 -12.65 -12.68 -35.02
N ARG A 30 -13.91 -12.32 -34.72
CA ARG A 30 -14.25 -10.97 -34.23
C ARG A 30 -13.63 -10.67 -32.87
N LEU A 31 -13.73 -11.61 -31.93
CA LEU A 31 -13.11 -11.53 -30.61
C LEU A 31 -11.58 -11.40 -30.69
N SER A 32 -10.93 -12.19 -31.54
CA SER A 32 -9.48 -12.08 -31.75
C SER A 32 -9.08 -10.74 -32.35
N ALA A 33 -9.87 -10.20 -33.29
CA ALA A 33 -9.62 -8.87 -33.85
C ALA A 33 -9.78 -7.75 -32.80
N GLN A 34 -10.81 -7.84 -31.95
CA GLN A 34 -11.01 -6.89 -30.86
C GLN A 34 -9.91 -6.99 -29.79
N ALA A 35 -9.47 -8.20 -29.45
CA ALA A 35 -8.35 -8.42 -28.54
C ALA A 35 -7.04 -7.82 -29.10
N GLY A 36 -6.76 -8.02 -30.39
CA GLY A 36 -5.60 -7.42 -31.05
C GLY A 36 -5.63 -5.89 -31.05
N GLU A 37 -6.80 -5.30 -31.32
CA GLU A 37 -6.97 -3.84 -31.26
C GLU A 37 -6.82 -3.29 -29.84
N LEU A 38 -7.30 -4.01 -28.82
CA LEU A 38 -7.13 -3.65 -27.42
C LEU A 38 -5.65 -3.67 -27.02
N VAL A 39 -4.91 -4.73 -27.37
CA VAL A 39 -3.47 -4.84 -27.12
C VAL A 39 -2.73 -3.67 -27.75
N ARG A 40 -3.00 -3.39 -29.04
CA ARG A 40 -2.36 -2.27 -29.76
C ARG A 40 -2.60 -0.92 -29.07
N ARG A 41 -3.83 -0.66 -28.60
CA ARG A 41 -4.16 0.58 -27.88
C ARG A 41 -3.50 0.65 -26.51
N ALA A 42 -3.46 -0.48 -25.79
CA ALA A 42 -2.81 -0.57 -24.49
C ALA A 42 -1.30 -0.33 -24.60
N GLU A 43 -0.64 -0.91 -25.61
CA GLU A 43 0.78 -0.69 -25.90
C GLU A 43 1.06 0.77 -26.28
N ALA A 44 0.25 1.39 -27.14
CA ALA A 44 0.38 2.79 -27.49
C ALA A 44 0.16 3.73 -26.29
N LEU A 45 -0.76 3.38 -25.39
CA LEU A 45 -0.96 4.11 -24.14
C LEU A 45 0.25 3.95 -23.20
N ASN A 46 0.78 2.74 -23.05
CA ASN A 46 1.97 2.49 -22.23
C ASN A 46 3.22 3.17 -22.80
N ALA A 47 3.38 3.22 -24.13
CA ALA A 47 4.46 3.97 -24.78
C ALA A 47 4.38 5.46 -24.44
N ARG A 48 3.22 6.09 -24.62
CA ARG A 48 3.00 7.48 -24.21
C ARG A 48 3.19 7.70 -22.72
N ARG A 49 2.75 6.76 -21.88
CA ARG A 49 3.01 6.80 -20.43
C ARG A 49 4.51 6.78 -20.14
N THR A 50 5.27 5.96 -20.84
CA THR A 50 6.74 5.90 -20.69
C THR A 50 7.42 7.14 -21.26
N GLU A 51 6.89 7.75 -22.31
CA GLU A 51 7.42 9.02 -22.84
C GLU A 51 7.14 10.18 -21.87
N GLU A 52 5.94 10.24 -21.29
CA GLU A 52 5.50 11.33 -20.42
C GLU A 52 6.00 11.16 -18.97
N PHE A 53 6.00 9.92 -18.47
CA PHE A 53 6.29 9.57 -17.08
C PHE A 53 7.46 8.59 -16.91
N GLY A 54 7.97 8.01 -18.00
CA GLY A 54 9.18 7.20 -17.91
C GLY A 54 10.30 8.11 -17.48
N SER A 55 10.99 7.72 -16.41
CA SER A 55 12.01 8.54 -15.82
C SER A 55 13.04 8.93 -16.87
N THR A 56 13.20 10.23 -17.10
CA THR A 56 14.38 10.78 -17.75
C THR A 56 15.59 10.09 -17.12
N GLY A 57 16.38 9.39 -17.94
CA GLY A 57 17.50 8.59 -17.45
C GLY A 57 18.30 9.36 -16.42
N LEU A 58 18.52 8.77 -15.24
CA LEU A 58 19.24 9.42 -14.17
C LEU A 58 20.67 9.69 -14.65
N ARG A 59 20.97 10.95 -14.96
CA ARG A 59 22.31 11.41 -15.28
C ARG A 59 22.92 11.97 -14.00
N LEU A 60 24.06 11.43 -13.58
CA LEU A 60 24.85 11.99 -12.48
C LEU A 60 25.20 13.44 -12.84
N LEU A 61 24.68 14.39 -12.05
CA LEU A 61 24.95 15.82 -12.23
C LEU A 61 26.25 16.22 -11.53
N ALA A 62 26.47 15.71 -10.32
CA ALA A 62 27.63 16.00 -9.49
C ALA A 62 27.87 14.84 -8.50
N SER A 63 29.09 14.78 -7.98
CA SER A 63 29.46 13.92 -6.85
C SER A 63 30.20 14.78 -5.84
N GLU A 64 29.74 14.76 -4.59
CA GLU A 64 30.33 15.54 -3.51
C GLU A 64 30.68 14.62 -2.34
N GLN A 65 31.75 14.95 -1.61
CA GLN A 65 32.08 14.29 -0.37
C GLN A 65 31.68 15.17 0.82
N VAL A 66 30.61 14.78 1.50
CA VAL A 66 30.14 15.48 2.69
C VAL A 66 31.06 15.13 3.87
N ARG A 67 31.72 16.15 4.44
CA ARG A 67 32.52 16.02 5.65
C ARG A 67 31.67 16.36 6.88
N THR A 68 31.73 15.50 7.89
CA THR A 68 31.16 15.75 9.21
C THR A 68 32.30 15.96 10.21
N GLU A 69 32.09 16.82 11.22
CA GLU A 69 33.13 17.09 12.22
C GLU A 69 33.46 15.87 13.08
N ARG A 70 32.44 15.04 13.32
CA ARG A 70 32.54 13.83 14.15
C ARG A 70 32.23 12.59 13.32
N ALA A 71 32.73 11.45 13.77
CA ALA A 71 32.40 10.16 13.19
C ALA A 71 30.88 9.91 13.34
N SER A 72 30.21 9.76 12.20
CA SER A 72 28.76 9.63 12.12
C SER A 72 28.38 8.61 11.05
N VAL A 73 27.17 8.07 11.16
CA VAL A 73 26.59 7.14 10.19
C VAL A 73 25.47 7.86 9.46
N PRO A 74 25.52 7.99 8.13
CA PRO A 74 24.43 8.59 7.37
C PRO A 74 23.16 7.77 7.54
N ARG A 75 22.04 8.45 7.77
CA ARG A 75 20.73 7.84 8.00
C ARG A 75 19.71 8.15 6.95
N ASP A 76 19.60 9.41 6.54
CA ASP A 76 18.63 9.78 5.53
C ASP A 76 19.02 11.07 4.81
N LEU A 77 18.35 11.33 3.70
CA LEU A 77 18.55 12.52 2.89
C LEU A 77 17.21 12.96 2.27
N VAL A 78 16.92 14.25 2.34
CA VAL A 78 15.74 14.81 1.68
C VAL A 78 16.07 16.13 0.99
N ALA A 79 15.50 16.32 -0.21
CA ALA A 79 15.59 17.59 -0.93
C ALA A 79 14.47 18.55 -0.48
N VAL A 80 14.85 19.80 -0.19
CA VAL A 80 13.98 20.86 0.32
C VAL A 80 14.38 22.16 -0.39
N GLY A 81 13.56 22.68 -1.30
CA GLY A 81 13.77 24.01 -1.88
C GLY A 81 15.13 24.29 -2.52
N GLY A 82 15.72 23.34 -3.26
CA GLY A 82 17.07 23.51 -3.81
C GLY A 82 18.20 23.31 -2.78
N GLN A 83 17.88 22.76 -1.62
CA GLN A 83 18.80 22.30 -0.61
C GLN A 83 18.64 20.80 -0.37
N LEU A 84 19.67 20.19 0.19
CA LEU A 84 19.72 18.82 0.68
C LEU A 84 19.88 18.87 2.19
N LEU A 85 18.89 18.35 2.91
CA LEU A 85 19.00 18.08 4.35
C LEU A 85 19.48 16.65 4.53
N LEU A 86 20.70 16.51 5.04
CA LEU A 86 21.32 15.25 5.39
C LEU A 86 21.10 14.96 6.86
N GLY A 87 20.75 13.71 7.15
CA GLY A 87 20.55 13.17 8.48
C GLY A 87 21.61 12.15 8.84
N PHE A 88 22.13 12.23 10.05
CA PHE A 88 23.17 11.37 10.58
C PHE A 88 22.79 10.81 11.95
N GLU A 89 23.32 9.64 12.26
CA GLU A 89 23.36 9.11 13.62
C GLU A 89 24.78 9.23 14.17
N ARG A 90 24.88 9.63 15.43
CA ARG A 90 26.17 9.69 16.13
C ARG A 90 26.78 8.30 16.21
N GLY A 91 28.06 8.17 15.90
CA GLY A 91 28.76 6.89 15.98
C GLY A 91 28.78 6.31 17.41
N PRO A 92 28.96 4.99 17.55
CA PRO A 92 29.11 4.36 18.86
C PRO A 92 30.26 4.99 19.65
N GLY A 93 30.00 5.37 20.91
CA GLY A 93 30.98 6.00 21.79
C GLY A 93 31.07 7.53 21.71
N ALA A 94 30.17 8.20 20.97
CA ALA A 94 30.03 9.65 21.03
C ALA A 94 29.76 10.11 22.49
N ARG A 95 30.54 11.08 22.97
CA ARG A 95 30.45 11.63 24.34
C ARG A 95 29.96 13.07 24.29
N GLY A 96 29.24 13.49 25.33
CA GLY A 96 28.73 14.85 25.47
C GLY A 96 27.33 15.05 24.90
N GLU A 97 26.82 16.26 25.09
CA GLU A 97 25.50 16.70 24.60
C GLU A 97 25.44 16.59 23.07
N THR A 98 24.26 16.22 22.56
CA THR A 98 24.03 16.10 21.11
C THR A 98 23.69 17.48 20.55
N GLU A 99 24.53 17.97 19.65
CA GLU A 99 24.29 19.23 18.95
C GLU A 99 23.53 18.98 17.64
N VAL A 100 22.89 20.03 17.11
CA VAL A 100 22.16 19.93 15.82
C VAL A 100 23.08 19.45 14.70
N GLU A 101 24.28 20.00 14.64
CA GLU A 101 25.30 19.70 13.61
C GLU A 101 25.82 18.25 13.67
N ASP A 102 25.60 17.54 14.79
CA ASP A 102 25.93 16.11 14.90
C ASP A 102 24.91 15.21 14.16
N VAL A 103 23.71 15.73 13.92
CA VAL A 103 22.56 14.94 13.45
C VAL A 103 22.03 15.46 12.11
N LEU A 104 22.07 16.76 11.87
CA LEU A 104 21.48 17.40 10.70
C LEU A 104 22.49 18.34 10.06
N LEU A 105 22.56 18.27 8.73
CA LEU A 105 23.40 19.14 7.91
C LEU A 105 22.64 19.59 6.68
N VAL A 106 22.69 20.88 6.37
CA VAL A 106 22.11 21.43 5.13
C VAL A 106 23.22 21.70 4.12
N ARG A 107 22.98 21.31 2.87
CA ARG A 107 23.84 21.61 1.71
C ARG A 107 23.00 22.17 0.57
N ASN A 108 23.56 23.05 -0.24
CA ASN A 108 22.87 23.52 -1.44
C ASN A 108 22.93 22.43 -2.52
N SER A 109 21.85 22.21 -3.26
CA SER A 109 21.79 21.15 -4.27
C SER A 109 22.42 21.54 -5.61
N ALA A 110 22.70 22.82 -5.82
CA ALA A 110 23.35 23.30 -7.03
C ALA A 110 24.87 23.30 -6.84
N PRO A 111 25.64 22.76 -7.78
CA PRO A 111 27.05 23.12 -7.90
C PRO A 111 27.07 24.57 -8.38
N GLU A 112 27.19 25.53 -7.47
CA GLU A 112 27.78 26.80 -7.86
C GLU A 112 29.20 26.51 -8.35
N ASP A 113 29.63 27.21 -9.41
CA ASP A 113 31.03 27.23 -9.86
C ASP A 113 31.91 27.75 -8.70
N ASP A 114 32.21 26.89 -7.73
CA ASP A 114 32.97 27.26 -6.56
C ASP A 114 34.46 27.14 -6.89
N ALA A 115 35.06 28.31 -7.07
CA ALA A 115 36.47 28.51 -6.79
C ALA A 115 36.80 27.91 -5.40
N PRO A 116 37.96 27.23 -5.25
CA PRO A 116 38.30 26.57 -4.00
C PRO A 116 38.51 27.61 -2.89
N GLY A 117 37.57 27.70 -1.94
CA GLY A 117 37.76 28.52 -0.73
C GLY A 117 36.51 29.15 -0.13
N THR A 118 35.34 29.11 -0.76
CA THR A 118 34.09 29.54 -0.12
C THR A 118 33.54 28.38 0.70
N ASP A 119 33.56 28.51 2.03
CA ASP A 119 32.80 27.63 2.90
C ASP A 119 31.31 27.86 2.60
N PRO A 120 30.52 26.87 2.13
CA PRO A 120 29.08 27.02 1.96
C PRO A 120 28.41 26.98 3.35
N GLY A 121 28.81 27.90 4.21
CA GLY A 121 28.17 28.21 5.47
C GLY A 121 26.92 29.03 5.22
N GLN A 122 25.83 28.60 5.84
CA GLN A 122 24.64 29.40 6.13
C GLN A 122 23.79 29.87 4.92
N ALA A 123 23.03 28.95 4.34
CA ALA A 123 21.67 29.29 3.91
C ALA A 123 20.72 29.01 5.10
N GLY A 124 20.78 29.93 6.06
CA GLY A 124 20.30 29.77 7.44
C GLY A 124 18.83 30.11 7.68
N THR A 125 17.93 29.16 7.47
CA THR A 125 16.54 29.28 7.99
C THR A 125 16.04 27.99 8.63
N LEU A 126 16.34 26.82 8.04
CA LEU A 126 15.75 25.56 8.51
C LEU A 126 16.24 25.15 9.90
N LEU A 127 17.57 25.20 10.13
CA LEU A 127 18.21 24.73 11.37
C LEU A 127 18.52 25.87 12.35
N ASP A 128 18.38 27.12 11.92
CA ASP A 128 18.70 28.31 12.72
C ASP A 128 17.52 28.80 13.58
N ASP A 129 16.33 28.25 13.39
CA ASP A 129 15.14 28.59 14.17
C ASP A 129 15.33 28.26 15.67
N ASP A 130 15.13 29.25 16.53
CA ASP A 130 15.30 29.11 17.98
C ASP A 130 14.28 28.13 18.61
N GLY A 131 13.07 28.06 18.04
CA GLY A 131 12.06 27.10 18.45
C GLY A 131 12.50 25.67 18.16
N PHE A 132 13.00 25.43 16.95
CA PHE A 132 13.59 24.14 16.56
C PHE A 132 14.76 23.76 17.48
N ARG A 133 15.73 24.65 17.70
CA ARG A 133 16.90 24.38 18.55
C ARG A 133 16.51 24.01 19.98
N ARG A 134 15.50 24.71 20.53
CA ARG A 134 14.96 24.41 21.86
C ARG A 134 14.30 23.04 21.92
N GLU A 135 13.46 22.70 20.94
CA GLU A 135 12.81 21.39 20.88
C GLU A 135 13.84 20.26 20.65
N PHE A 136 14.85 20.49 19.81
CA PHE A 136 15.93 19.52 19.56
C PHE A 136 16.78 19.25 20.80
N SER A 137 17.17 20.31 21.53
CA SER A 137 17.89 20.17 22.80
C SER A 137 17.02 19.46 23.85
N SER A 138 15.74 19.82 23.94
CA SER A 138 14.79 19.16 24.85
C SER A 138 14.65 17.67 24.55
N LEU A 139 14.52 17.30 23.27
CA LEU A 139 14.46 15.92 22.80
C LEU A 139 15.65 15.10 23.33
N HIS A 140 16.88 15.56 23.10
CA HIS A 140 18.09 14.82 23.51
C HIS A 140 18.35 14.89 25.02
N ARG A 141 17.82 15.92 25.71
CA ARG A 141 17.86 16.03 27.17
C ARG A 141 16.96 14.99 27.83
N TYR A 142 15.75 14.81 27.34
CA TYR A 142 14.77 13.87 27.91
C TYR A 142 14.94 12.44 27.41
N PHE A 143 15.37 12.28 26.16
CA PHE A 143 15.55 10.98 25.50
C PHE A 143 17.01 10.86 25.05
N ARG A 144 17.86 10.35 25.94
CA ARG A 144 19.31 10.28 25.69
C ARG A 144 19.69 9.40 24.51
N ASP A 145 18.89 8.38 24.22
CA ASP A 145 19.07 7.47 23.09
C ASP A 145 18.28 7.91 21.85
N ALA A 146 17.83 9.17 21.82
CA ALA A 146 17.16 9.73 20.66
C ALA A 146 18.06 9.63 19.43
N ARG A 147 17.53 9.03 18.36
CA ARG A 147 18.24 8.88 17.09
C ARG A 147 17.33 9.17 15.93
N LEU A 148 17.86 9.83 14.91
CA LEU A 148 17.14 10.11 13.68
C LEU A 148 16.82 8.80 12.95
N LEU A 149 15.54 8.59 12.65
CA LEU A 149 15.05 7.47 11.85
C LEU A 149 14.89 7.83 10.39
N ARG A 150 14.32 9.01 10.11
CA ARG A 150 13.88 9.38 8.76
C ARG A 150 13.68 10.88 8.61
N LEU A 151 13.96 11.36 7.41
CA LEU A 151 13.60 12.68 6.92
C LEU A 151 12.61 12.50 5.76
N ARG A 152 11.45 13.16 5.79
CA ARG A 152 10.48 13.01 4.70
C ARG A 152 9.59 14.23 4.52
N ARG A 153 9.08 14.39 3.30
CA ARG A 153 8.05 15.38 2.97
C ARG A 153 6.67 14.71 2.97
N VAL A 154 5.69 15.34 3.61
CA VAL A 154 4.29 14.88 3.68
C VAL A 154 3.39 16.10 3.72
N ASP A 155 2.40 16.18 2.83
CA ASP A 155 1.33 17.20 2.81
C ASP A 155 1.82 18.66 3.02
N GLY A 156 2.86 19.05 2.28
CA GLY A 156 3.42 20.41 2.38
C GLY A 156 4.21 20.66 3.67
N ARG A 157 4.66 19.60 4.35
CA ARG A 157 5.52 19.67 5.54
C ARG A 157 6.79 18.86 5.34
N LEU A 158 7.85 19.28 6.01
CA LEU A 158 9.05 18.49 6.22
C LEU A 158 8.98 17.91 7.63
N LEU A 159 9.23 16.60 7.74
CA LEU A 159 9.23 15.86 8.99
C LEU A 159 10.64 15.30 9.24
N ALA A 160 11.16 15.52 10.46
CA ALA A 160 12.30 14.79 10.99
C ALA A 160 11.82 13.88 12.12
N VAL A 161 11.93 12.57 11.90
CA VAL A 161 11.38 11.53 12.78
C VAL A 161 12.51 10.95 13.61
N PHE A 162 12.39 11.06 14.92
CA PHE A 162 13.33 10.53 15.89
C PHE A 162 12.71 9.36 16.64
N ARG A 163 13.48 8.28 16.82
CA ARG A 163 13.12 7.24 17.79
C ARG A 163 13.53 7.70 19.18
N THR A 164 12.68 7.53 20.17
CA THR A 164 12.94 7.91 21.56
C THR A 164 12.92 6.73 22.54
N GLY A 165 12.48 5.55 22.10
CA GLY A 165 12.41 4.35 22.93
C GLY A 165 12.65 3.06 22.16
N GLU A 166 12.34 1.93 22.79
CA GLU A 166 12.53 0.59 22.20
C GLU A 166 11.40 0.23 21.24
N ASN A 167 10.16 0.67 21.52
CA ASN A 167 9.02 0.37 20.68
C ASN A 167 9.07 1.16 19.37
N ALA A 168 8.44 0.61 18.33
CA ALA A 168 8.35 1.29 17.04
C ALA A 168 7.54 2.59 17.11
N GLU A 169 6.59 2.67 18.05
CA GLU A 169 5.71 3.83 18.27
C GLU A 169 6.33 4.91 19.15
N ASP A 170 7.45 4.62 19.83
CA ASP A 170 8.17 5.58 20.66
C ASP A 170 8.96 6.53 19.75
N ILE A 171 8.24 7.48 19.15
CA ILE A 171 8.79 8.48 18.23
C ILE A 171 8.48 9.90 18.66
N ARG A 172 9.35 10.82 18.24
CA ARG A 172 9.12 12.27 18.26
C ARG A 172 9.35 12.82 16.86
N VAL A 173 8.46 13.70 16.42
CA VAL A 173 8.48 14.20 15.04
C VAL A 173 8.51 15.71 15.04
N LEU A 174 9.64 16.27 14.59
CA LEU A 174 9.84 17.69 14.38
C LEU A 174 9.32 18.07 13.00
N ARG A 175 8.62 19.20 12.91
CA ARG A 175 7.92 19.62 11.69
C ARG A 175 8.29 21.03 11.27
N TRP A 176 8.46 21.20 9.97
CA TRP A 176 8.53 22.50 9.31
C TRP A 176 7.42 22.60 8.27
N ALA A 177 6.85 23.79 8.10
CA ALA A 177 6.04 24.08 6.92
C ALA A 177 6.94 24.10 5.68
N LEU A 178 6.40 23.73 4.52
CA LEU A 178 7.04 23.94 3.23
C LEU A 178 6.23 24.93 2.40
N GLY A 179 6.93 25.73 1.60
CA GLY A 179 6.33 26.57 0.58
C GLY A 179 5.65 25.74 -0.52
N PRO A 180 4.78 26.34 -1.34
CA PRO A 180 4.15 25.67 -2.49
C PRO A 180 5.16 25.10 -3.50
N ASP A 181 6.35 25.68 -3.58
CA ASP A 181 7.50 25.27 -4.38
C ASP A 181 8.42 24.26 -3.65
N GLY A 182 8.05 23.84 -2.44
CA GLY A 182 8.83 22.95 -1.59
C GLY A 182 9.98 23.65 -0.86
N SER A 183 10.03 24.99 -0.85
CA SER A 183 11.01 25.75 -0.08
C SER A 183 10.88 25.49 1.43
N PRO A 184 11.96 25.57 2.21
CA PRO A 184 11.87 25.50 3.66
C PRO A 184 11.04 26.68 4.19
N GLY A 185 10.05 26.39 5.04
CA GLY A 185 9.25 27.36 5.77
C GLY A 185 9.57 27.34 7.27
N ALA A 186 8.71 27.98 8.08
CA ALA A 186 8.90 28.08 9.52
C ALA A 186 8.88 26.71 10.21
N PHE A 187 9.67 26.57 11.28
CA PHE A 187 9.49 25.48 12.23
C PHE A 187 8.11 25.60 12.87
N LEU A 188 7.40 24.48 12.95
CA LEU A 188 6.06 24.42 13.53
C LEU A 188 6.17 23.98 14.98
N ASP A 189 6.56 22.72 15.20
CA ASP A 189 6.54 22.09 16.51
C ASP A 189 7.21 20.69 16.47
N ALA A 190 7.17 19.97 17.61
CA ALA A 190 7.68 18.61 17.81
C ALA A 190 6.56 17.58 18.09
N GLN A 191 5.36 17.80 17.52
CA GLN A 191 4.13 17.03 17.76
C GLN A 191 3.60 16.40 16.45
N GLY A 192 4.51 16.04 15.54
CA GLY A 192 4.19 15.51 14.23
C GLY A 192 3.90 14.02 14.16
N GLU A 193 3.71 13.31 15.27
CA GLU A 193 3.52 11.84 15.28
C GLU A 193 2.33 11.44 14.42
N ARG A 194 1.26 12.23 14.45
CA ARG A 194 0.06 12.03 13.61
C ARG A 194 0.24 12.39 12.14
N ASP A 195 1.29 13.13 11.80
CA ASP A 195 1.67 13.40 10.40
C ASP A 195 2.62 12.32 9.86
N HIS A 196 3.26 11.55 10.75
CA HIS A 196 4.08 10.40 10.39
C HIS A 196 3.22 9.17 10.05
N VAL A 197 2.29 9.35 9.12
CA VAL A 197 1.43 8.27 8.63
C VAL A 197 2.11 7.65 7.40
N PHE A 198 2.14 6.33 7.38
CA PHE A 198 2.53 5.61 6.18
C PHE A 198 1.38 5.69 5.19
N PRO A 199 1.65 5.86 3.88
CA PRO A 199 0.58 5.69 2.91
C PRO A 199 -0.09 4.33 3.16
N PRO A 200 -1.40 4.21 2.93
CA PRO A 200 -2.09 2.93 3.02
C PRO A 200 -1.28 1.85 2.29
N SER A 201 -1.09 0.69 2.93
CA SER A 201 -0.33 -0.41 2.33
C SER A 201 -1.01 -0.97 1.08
N HIS A 202 -2.27 -0.61 0.86
CA HIS A 202 -3.12 -1.06 -0.24
C HIS A 202 -3.90 0.12 -0.82
N ASP A 203 -4.29 -0.02 -2.08
CA ASP A 203 -5.10 0.93 -2.85
C ASP A 203 -6.61 0.66 -2.74
N PHE A 204 -7.03 -0.13 -1.74
CA PHE A 204 -8.42 -0.45 -1.45
C PHE A 204 -8.74 -0.27 0.05
N ASP A 205 -10.01 -0.04 0.35
CA ASP A 205 -10.52 0.10 1.70
C ASP A 205 -11.19 -1.19 2.18
N TRP A 206 -10.94 -1.54 3.44
CA TRP A 206 -11.63 -2.64 4.11
C TRP A 206 -13.04 -2.21 4.54
N THR A 207 -14.05 -2.95 4.10
CA THR A 207 -15.43 -2.83 4.57
C THR A 207 -15.67 -3.83 5.70
N VAL A 208 -15.98 -3.33 6.89
CA VAL A 208 -16.34 -4.19 8.04
C VAL A 208 -17.70 -4.83 7.78
N ALA A 209 -17.81 -6.14 7.96
CA ALA A 209 -19.08 -6.86 7.91
C ALA A 209 -19.78 -6.71 9.27
N GLY A 210 -20.79 -5.85 9.32
CA GLY A 210 -21.55 -5.58 10.52
C GLY A 210 -22.63 -6.63 10.80
N ARG A 211 -23.41 -6.42 11.88
CA ARG A 211 -24.54 -7.29 12.24
C ARG A 211 -25.62 -7.39 11.16
N ASP A 212 -25.74 -6.37 10.32
CA ASP A 212 -26.66 -6.34 9.19
C ASP A 212 -26.31 -7.37 8.10
N ALA A 213 -25.06 -7.82 8.07
CA ALA A 213 -24.60 -8.89 7.18
C ALA A 213 -24.84 -10.31 7.74
N HIS A 214 -25.31 -10.45 8.99
CA HIS A 214 -25.53 -11.76 9.58
C HIS A 214 -26.81 -12.39 9.02
N VAL A 215 -26.66 -13.60 8.47
CA VAL A 215 -27.77 -14.43 8.00
C VAL A 215 -28.09 -15.45 9.10
N PRO A 216 -29.29 -15.37 9.72
CA PRO A 216 -29.68 -16.31 10.75
C PRO A 216 -30.12 -17.65 10.15
N GLY A 217 -29.97 -18.72 10.91
CA GLY A 217 -30.43 -20.06 10.53
C GLY A 217 -29.83 -21.13 11.44
N ARG A 218 -29.87 -22.40 11.02
CA ARG A 218 -29.30 -23.51 11.78
C ARG A 218 -27.77 -23.45 11.80
N HIS A 219 -27.17 -23.06 10.68
CA HIS A 219 -25.75 -22.79 10.49
C HIS A 219 -25.61 -21.32 10.03
N PRO A 220 -25.76 -20.36 10.96
CA PRO A 220 -25.76 -18.95 10.61
C PRO A 220 -24.36 -18.51 10.13
N HIS A 221 -24.32 -17.58 9.19
CA HIS A 221 -23.08 -17.06 8.61
C HIS A 221 -23.17 -15.56 8.32
N ILE A 222 -22.04 -14.94 7.98
CA ILE A 222 -21.91 -13.53 7.63
C ILE A 222 -21.80 -13.44 6.11
N ALA A 223 -22.72 -12.72 5.47
CA ALA A 223 -22.67 -12.43 4.04
C ALA A 223 -21.56 -11.40 3.74
N ILE A 224 -20.75 -11.68 2.73
CA ILE A 224 -19.59 -10.87 2.35
C ILE A 224 -19.82 -10.25 0.97
N GLY A 225 -19.44 -8.98 0.83
CA GLY A 225 -19.57 -8.26 -0.43
C GLY A 225 -20.97 -7.73 -0.70
N LYS A 226 -21.07 -6.87 -1.71
CA LYS A 226 -22.37 -6.35 -2.20
C LYS A 226 -23.03 -7.32 -3.17
N GLY A 227 -22.23 -8.22 -3.78
CA GLY A 227 -22.70 -9.25 -4.71
C GLY A 227 -23.29 -10.49 -4.03
N GLY A 228 -23.14 -10.66 -2.71
CA GLY A 228 -23.76 -11.75 -1.93
C GLY A 228 -23.32 -13.16 -2.32
N GLY A 229 -22.10 -13.32 -2.85
CA GLY A 229 -21.60 -14.61 -3.37
C GLY A 229 -20.65 -15.37 -2.44
N LEU A 230 -20.31 -14.80 -1.27
CA LEU A 230 -19.39 -15.40 -0.31
C LEU A 230 -19.96 -15.25 1.09
N PHE A 231 -19.86 -16.29 1.90
CA PHE A 231 -20.37 -16.34 3.27
C PHE A 231 -19.32 -16.93 4.18
N VAL A 232 -19.25 -16.43 5.42
CA VAL A 232 -18.21 -16.82 6.38
C VAL A 232 -18.83 -17.07 7.73
N ASP A 233 -18.41 -18.13 8.41
CA ASP A 233 -18.70 -18.34 9.82
C ASP A 233 -17.45 -18.78 10.58
N THR A 234 -17.46 -18.58 11.90
CA THR A 234 -16.39 -18.99 12.83
C THR A 234 -16.92 -19.97 13.89
N LEU A 235 -17.97 -20.71 13.54
CA LEU A 235 -18.74 -21.51 14.49
C LEU A 235 -18.22 -22.94 14.57
N GLY A 236 -18.48 -23.61 15.69
CA GLY A 236 -18.20 -25.05 15.81
C GLY A 236 -16.71 -25.42 15.82
N GLY A 237 -15.81 -24.45 16.05
CA GLY A 237 -14.37 -24.69 16.12
C GLY A 237 -13.65 -24.53 14.78
N THR A 238 -14.31 -24.01 13.74
CA THR A 238 -13.68 -23.71 12.46
C THR A 238 -14.06 -22.32 11.96
N LEU A 239 -13.16 -21.71 11.19
CA LEU A 239 -13.46 -20.65 10.24
C LEU A 239 -13.83 -21.35 8.94
N THR A 240 -15.07 -21.18 8.51
CA THR A 240 -15.63 -21.81 7.32
C THR A 240 -16.00 -20.74 6.30
N VAL A 241 -15.68 -20.99 5.02
CA VAL A 241 -16.05 -20.11 3.90
C VAL A 241 -16.94 -20.86 2.92
N LYS A 242 -18.07 -20.26 2.55
CA LYS A 242 -19.08 -20.82 1.63
C LYS A 242 -19.29 -19.89 0.45
N VAL A 243 -19.75 -20.45 -0.68
CA VAL A 243 -20.11 -19.71 -1.90
C VAL A 243 -21.62 -19.74 -2.20
N THR A 244 -22.38 -20.38 -1.32
CA THR A 244 -23.84 -20.50 -1.42
C THR A 244 -24.45 -20.03 -0.11
N ASP A 245 -25.56 -19.30 -0.19
CA ASP A 245 -26.35 -18.91 0.97
C ASP A 245 -27.13 -20.13 1.51
N ASP A 246 -26.42 -21.03 2.19
CA ASP A 246 -26.98 -22.24 2.80
C ASP A 246 -26.78 -22.22 4.32
N THR A 247 -27.87 -21.95 5.03
CA THR A 247 -27.92 -21.98 6.50
C THR A 247 -28.38 -23.33 7.05
N GLU A 248 -28.61 -24.34 6.21
CA GLU A 248 -29.02 -25.69 6.62
C GLU A 248 -27.84 -26.67 6.70
N SER A 249 -26.73 -26.37 6.02
CA SER A 249 -25.47 -27.13 6.07
C SER A 249 -24.30 -26.33 6.67
N PRO A 250 -23.39 -26.96 7.44
CA PRO A 250 -22.14 -26.33 7.85
C PRO A 250 -21.09 -26.30 6.73
N ASP A 251 -21.24 -27.09 5.67
CA ASP A 251 -20.15 -27.35 4.72
C ASP A 251 -19.70 -26.08 3.96
N GLY A 252 -18.38 -25.94 3.79
CA GLY A 252 -17.76 -24.86 3.02
C GLY A 252 -16.79 -25.34 1.93
N ILE A 253 -16.29 -24.39 1.15
CA ILE A 253 -15.19 -24.58 0.19
C ILE A 253 -13.81 -24.48 0.84
N TYR A 254 -13.76 -23.95 2.07
CA TYR A 254 -12.54 -23.80 2.86
C TYR A 254 -12.89 -23.85 4.34
N GLU A 255 -12.04 -24.52 5.11
CA GLU A 255 -12.13 -24.63 6.56
C GLU A 255 -10.73 -24.59 7.19
N GLU A 256 -10.57 -23.83 8.27
CA GLU A 256 -9.41 -23.90 9.15
C GLU A 256 -9.86 -23.86 10.62
N PRO A 257 -9.11 -24.48 11.56
CA PRO A 257 -9.50 -24.47 12.97
C PRO A 257 -9.37 -23.09 13.61
N VAL A 258 -10.22 -22.81 14.60
CA VAL A 258 -10.16 -21.62 15.46
C VAL A 258 -9.98 -22.02 16.93
N ASP A 259 -9.41 -21.12 17.73
CA ASP A 259 -9.05 -21.45 19.12
C ASP A 259 -10.25 -21.54 20.07
N GLU A 260 -11.32 -20.76 19.84
CA GLU A 260 -12.55 -20.76 20.66
C GLU A 260 -13.73 -21.38 19.89
N PRO A 261 -14.10 -22.64 20.15
CA PRO A 261 -15.19 -23.31 19.44
C PRO A 261 -16.60 -22.78 19.78
N LEU A 262 -16.73 -22.09 20.91
CA LEU A 262 -18.02 -21.59 21.42
C LEU A 262 -18.24 -20.09 21.12
N GLN A 263 -17.45 -19.51 20.21
CA GLN A 263 -17.66 -18.13 19.76
C GLN A 263 -18.96 -18.00 18.94
N SER A 264 -19.51 -16.80 18.91
CA SER A 264 -20.59 -16.40 18.02
C SER A 264 -20.06 -15.61 16.83
N LEU A 265 -20.88 -15.44 15.79
CA LEU A 265 -20.53 -14.58 14.64
C LEU A 265 -20.16 -13.15 15.06
N ALA A 266 -20.76 -12.64 16.14
CA ALA A 266 -20.52 -11.27 16.60
C ALA A 266 -19.21 -11.11 17.38
N ASP A 267 -18.56 -12.22 17.76
CA ASP A 267 -17.31 -12.20 18.52
C ASP A 267 -16.07 -12.16 17.61
N ALA A 268 -16.24 -12.50 16.33
CA ALA A 268 -15.18 -12.43 15.32
C ALA A 268 -15.21 -11.08 14.59
N ASP A 269 -14.04 -10.50 14.37
CA ASP A 269 -13.92 -9.31 13.51
C ASP A 269 -13.79 -9.77 12.05
N VAL A 270 -14.72 -9.36 11.21
CA VAL A 270 -14.72 -9.70 9.76
C VAL A 270 -14.74 -8.44 8.92
N ALA A 271 -13.83 -8.36 7.95
CA ALA A 271 -13.84 -7.30 6.95
C ALA A 271 -13.45 -7.83 5.57
N TYR A 272 -13.92 -7.16 4.53
CA TYR A 272 -13.68 -7.55 3.14
C TYR A 272 -13.36 -6.35 2.25
N ALA A 273 -12.79 -6.62 1.08
CA ALA A 273 -12.64 -5.67 0.00
C ALA A 273 -12.90 -6.36 -1.34
N GLU A 274 -13.61 -5.68 -2.25
CA GLU A 274 -13.85 -6.16 -3.62
C GLU A 274 -12.89 -5.45 -4.58
N VAL A 275 -11.97 -6.20 -5.18
CA VAL A 275 -10.95 -5.69 -6.12
C VAL A 275 -11.09 -6.41 -7.46
N GLY A 276 -11.91 -5.84 -8.34
CA GLY A 276 -12.25 -6.49 -9.61
C GLY A 276 -12.95 -7.85 -9.36
N PRO A 277 -12.43 -8.98 -9.90
CA PRO A 277 -13.01 -10.30 -9.65
C PRO A 277 -12.62 -10.90 -8.29
N LEU A 278 -11.74 -10.25 -7.51
CA LEU A 278 -11.24 -10.77 -6.25
C LEU A 278 -12.05 -10.23 -5.08
N VAL A 279 -12.42 -11.13 -4.17
CA VAL A 279 -12.90 -10.78 -2.84
C VAL A 279 -11.78 -11.08 -1.86
N LEU A 280 -11.24 -10.03 -1.27
CA LEU A 280 -10.25 -10.13 -0.19
C LEU A 280 -11.02 -10.20 1.11
N LEU A 281 -10.69 -11.17 1.94
CA LEU A 281 -11.32 -11.37 3.23
C LEU A 281 -10.24 -11.34 4.32
N ARG A 282 -10.51 -10.61 5.39
CA ARG A 282 -9.75 -10.76 6.63
C ARG A 282 -10.69 -11.11 7.77
N VAL A 283 -10.32 -12.12 8.54
CA VAL A 283 -11.08 -12.58 9.70
C VAL A 283 -10.16 -12.73 10.88
N ARG A 284 -10.56 -12.18 12.02
CA ARG A 284 -9.91 -12.43 13.29
C ARG A 284 -10.92 -13.14 14.20
N PRO A 285 -10.76 -14.47 14.39
CA PRO A 285 -11.58 -15.22 15.32
C PRO A 285 -11.42 -14.69 16.75
N TYR A 286 -12.41 -14.97 17.58
CA TYR A 286 -12.45 -14.49 18.95
C TYR A 286 -11.26 -14.98 19.76
N LYS A 287 -10.63 -14.06 20.50
CA LYS A 287 -9.40 -14.25 21.32
C LYS A 287 -8.15 -14.70 20.55
N GLU A 288 -8.16 -14.68 19.23
CA GLU A 288 -6.92 -14.81 18.45
C GLU A 288 -6.26 -13.43 18.28
N ASP A 289 -4.94 -13.39 18.36
CA ASP A 289 -4.15 -12.16 18.09
C ASP A 289 -3.93 -11.95 16.58
N ALA A 290 -3.94 -13.03 15.80
CA ALA A 290 -3.64 -13.02 14.38
C ALA A 290 -4.89 -12.86 13.51
N TRP A 291 -4.76 -12.06 12.45
CA TRP A 291 -5.73 -12.03 11.36
C TRP A 291 -5.44 -13.14 10.34
N ARG A 292 -6.49 -13.82 9.92
CA ARG A 292 -6.50 -14.71 8.75
C ARG A 292 -6.82 -13.89 7.51
N TYR A 293 -6.13 -14.16 6.41
CA TYR A 293 -6.31 -13.46 5.15
C TYR A 293 -6.58 -14.47 4.04
N LEU A 294 -7.74 -14.33 3.39
CA LEU A 294 -8.17 -15.20 2.31
C LEU A 294 -8.47 -14.37 1.07
N VAL A 295 -8.25 -14.98 -0.10
CA VAL A 295 -8.55 -14.39 -1.40
C VAL A 295 -9.45 -15.35 -2.15
N PHE A 296 -10.65 -14.90 -2.47
CA PHE A 296 -11.58 -15.62 -3.33
C PHE A 296 -11.58 -14.98 -4.71
N ASN A 297 -11.50 -15.81 -5.77
CA ASN A 297 -11.58 -15.35 -7.14
C ASN A 297 -12.90 -15.80 -7.76
N SER A 298 -13.82 -14.86 -7.95
CA SER A 298 -15.16 -15.11 -8.49
C SER A 298 -15.19 -15.69 -9.91
N LEU A 299 -14.06 -15.64 -10.64
CA LEU A 299 -13.96 -16.21 -11.99
C LEU A 299 -13.52 -17.68 -12.02
N LEU A 300 -12.94 -18.19 -10.92
CA LEU A 300 -12.38 -19.54 -10.90
C LEU A 300 -13.30 -20.58 -10.28
N GLY A 301 -14.33 -20.16 -9.54
CA GLY A 301 -15.21 -21.06 -8.79
C GLY A 301 -14.55 -21.53 -7.51
#